data_AF-A0A839FPB8-F1
#
_entry.id   AF-A0A839FPB8-F1
#
_cell.length_a   1.000
_cell.length_b   1.000
_cell.length_c   1.000
_cell.angle_alpha   90.00
_cell.angle_beta   90.00
_cell.angle_gamma   90.00
#
_symmetry.space_group_name_H-M   'P 1'
#
loop_
_entity.id
_entity.type
_entity.pdbx_description
1 polymer ?
#
loop_
_entity_poly.entity_id
_entity_poly.type
_entity_poly.pdbx_seq_one_letter_code
_entity_poly.pdbx_strand_id
1 'polypeptide(L)'
;MRKTHAIIIAVFFVAYAATFLPNFGIFNSLTWIGPLSLPMAWVIGLNALNTVLVIIVYRRYFRPYAERIAAEEKTMAHTETDTKEGIR
;
A
#
# COMPACT_ATOMS: atom_id res chain seq x y z
N MET A 1 19.63 -5.34 1.35
CA MET A 1 18.17 -5.42 1.10
C MET A 1 17.31 -5.01 2.30
N ARG A 2 17.50 -5.55 3.52
CA ARG A 2 16.64 -5.24 4.69
C ARG A 2 16.59 -3.74 5.10
N LYS A 3 17.73 -3.04 5.06
CA LYS A 3 17.82 -1.61 5.42
C LYS A 3 17.08 -0.70 4.42
N THR A 4 17.18 -0.99 3.13
CA THR A 4 16.51 -0.24 2.06
C THR A 4 14.99 -0.35 2.16
N HIS A 5 14.45 -1.54 2.45
CA HIS A 5 13.01 -1.72 2.68
C HIS A 5 12.53 -0.97 3.91
N ALA A 6 13.29 -0.99 5.01
CA ALA A 6 12.96 -0.23 6.21
C ALA A 6 12.91 1.28 5.95
N ILE A 7 13.86 1.81 5.17
CA ILE A 7 13.87 3.23 4.77
C ILE A 7 12.65 3.56 3.91
N ILE A 8 12.32 2.72 2.91
CA ILE A 8 11.15 2.94 2.04
C ILE A 8 9.86 2.95 2.86
N ILE A 9 9.72 2.02 3.81
CA ILE A 9 8.55 1.95 4.70
C ILE A 9 8.49 3.17 5.63
N ALA A 10 9.61 3.58 6.21
CA ALA A 10 9.66 4.76 7.06
C ALA A 10 9.28 6.03 6.30
N VAL A 11 9.83 6.22 5.09
CA VAL A 11 9.48 7.34 4.21
C VAL A 11 7.99 7.32 3.85
N PHE A 12 7.42 6.14 3.58
CA PHE A 12 6.00 5.99 3.32
C PHE A 12 5.15 6.46 4.50
N PHE A 13 5.46 6.02 5.73
CA PHE A 13 4.71 6.43 6.93
C PHE A 13 4.84 7.93 7.22
N VAL A 14 6.03 8.51 7.04
CA VAL A 14 6.25 9.96 7.21
C VAL A 14 5.45 10.76 6.16
N ALA A 15 5.50 10.35 4.90
CA ALA A 15 4.73 10.98 3.83
C ALA A 15 3.21 10.84 4.07
N TYR A 16 2.76 9.68 4.55
CA TYR A 16 1.37 9.44 4.92
C TYR A 16 0.93 10.34 6.09
N ALA A 17 1.72 10.44 7.15
CA ALA A 17 1.42 11.33 8.27
C ALA A 17 1.37 12.81 7.83
N ALA A 18 2.27 13.22 6.93
CA ALA A 18 2.28 14.57 6.37
C ALA A 18 0.99 14.91 5.60
N THR A 19 0.27 13.91 5.10
CA THR A 19 -1.03 14.16 4.44
C THR A 19 -2.09 14.75 5.37
N PHE A 20 -1.92 14.59 6.69
CA PHE A 20 -2.85 15.11 7.70
C PHE A 20 -2.50 16.52 8.20
N LEU A 21 -1.35 17.08 7.79
CA LEU A 21 -0.91 18.43 8.21
C LEU A 21 -1.99 19.52 8.00
N PRO A 22 -2.75 19.54 6.87
CA PRO A 22 -3.87 20.46 6.69
C PRO A 22 -4.93 20.41 7.80
N ASN A 23 -5.19 19.22 8.36
CA ASN A 23 -6.19 19.04 9.43
C ASN A 23 -5.74 19.65 10.76
N PHE A 24 -4.43 19.83 10.96
CA PHE A 24 -3.86 20.48 12.13
C PHE A 24 -3.66 22.00 11.95
N GLY A 25 -4.19 22.57 10.87
CA GLY A 25 -4.06 24.00 10.57
C GLY A 25 -2.78 24.37 9.80
N ILE A 26 -1.92 23.41 9.49
CA ILE A 26 -0.67 23.63 8.74
C ILE A 26 -1.00 23.52 7.25
N PHE A 27 -0.71 24.56 6.45
CA PHE A 27 -1.22 24.71 5.07
C PHE A 27 -2.75 24.93 4.98
N ASN A 28 -3.38 25.36 6.07
CA ASN A 28 -4.82 25.66 6.14
C ASN A 28 -5.13 27.14 5.91
N SER A 29 -4.39 27.82 5.02
CA SER A 29 -4.78 29.19 4.63
C SER A 29 -5.97 29.11 3.69
N LEU A 30 -6.94 30.01 3.85
CA LEU A 30 -8.08 30.16 2.94
C LEU A 30 -7.62 30.87 1.64
N THR A 31 -6.69 30.24 0.94
CA THR A 31 -6.18 30.65 -0.35
C THR A 31 -6.88 29.83 -1.41
N TRP A 32 -7.35 30.45 -2.48
CA TRP A 32 -8.05 29.75 -3.56
C TRP A 32 -7.08 29.48 -4.70
N ILE A 33 -7.06 28.23 -5.18
CA ILE A 33 -6.35 27.81 -6.38
C ILE A 33 -7.42 27.36 -7.39
N GLY A 34 -7.82 28.28 -8.27
CA GLY A 34 -8.94 28.06 -9.18
C GLY A 34 -10.25 27.82 -8.40
N PRO A 35 -11.01 26.74 -8.69
CA PRO A 35 -12.26 26.45 -7.98
C PRO A 35 -12.07 25.77 -6.62
N LEU A 36 -10.83 25.40 -6.24
CA LEU A 36 -10.53 24.66 -5.02
C LEU A 36 -9.88 25.57 -3.99
N SER A 37 -10.28 25.43 -2.72
CA SER A 37 -9.50 25.99 -1.62
C SER A 37 -8.18 25.23 -1.49
N LEU A 38 -7.11 25.91 -1.08
CA LEU A 38 -5.79 25.33 -0.85
C LEU A 38 -5.84 24.08 0.05
N PRO A 39 -6.62 24.05 1.14
CA PRO A 39 -6.78 22.83 1.94
C PRO A 39 -7.42 21.68 1.15
N MET A 40 -8.45 21.97 0.35
CA MET A 40 -9.11 20.97 -0.51
C MET A 40 -8.16 20.44 -1.59
N ALA A 41 -7.39 21.32 -2.23
CA ALA A 41 -6.40 20.94 -3.23
C ALA A 41 -5.35 19.99 -2.63
N TRP A 42 -4.86 20.29 -1.42
CA TRP A 42 -3.94 19.40 -0.70
C TRP A 42 -4.57 18.06 -0.36
N VAL A 43 -5.77 18.05 0.21
CA VAL A 43 -6.46 16.80 0.58
C VAL A 43 -6.66 15.91 -0.65
N ILE A 44 -7.09 16.46 -1.78
CA ILE A 44 -7.28 15.70 -3.03
C ILE A 44 -5.94 15.20 -3.56
N GLY A 45 -4.92 16.07 -3.65
CA GLY A 45 -3.60 15.70 -4.16
C GLY A 45 -2.93 14.61 -3.34
N LEU A 46 -3.03 14.69 -2.01
CA LEU A 46 -2.47 13.71 -1.08
C LEU A 46 -3.21 12.37 -1.15
N ASN A 47 -4.53 12.37 -1.32
CA ASN A 47 -5.30 11.13 -1.53
C ASN A 47 -4.96 10.46 -2.87
N ALA A 48 -4.82 11.24 -3.94
CA ALA A 48 -4.39 10.74 -5.24
C ALA A 48 -2.99 10.12 -5.15
N LEU A 49 -2.05 10.82 -4.50
CA LEU A 49 -0.69 10.30 -4.26
C LEU A 49 -0.70 9.01 -3.44
N ASN A 50 -1.51 8.95 -2.37
CA ASN A 50 -1.63 7.77 -1.52
C ASN A 50 -2.14 6.56 -2.32
N THR A 51 -3.12 6.78 -3.20
CA THR A 51 -3.65 5.73 -4.09
C THR A 51 -2.55 5.16 -5.00
N VAL A 52 -1.74 6.02 -5.62
CA VAL A 52 -0.62 5.61 -6.47
C VAL A 52 0.42 4.81 -5.67
N LEU A 53 0.76 5.26 -4.47
CA LEU A 53 1.71 4.57 -3.60
C LEU A 53 1.22 3.16 -3.23
N VAL A 54 -0.05 3.01 -2.86
CA VAL A 54 -0.65 1.70 -2.56
C VAL A 54 -0.57 0.77 -3.77
N ILE A 55 -0.87 1.26 -4.97
CA ILE A 55 -0.74 0.46 -6.21
C ILE A 55 0.70 -0.01 -6.43
N ILE A 56 1.68 0.89 -6.27
CA ILE A 56 3.10 0.55 -6.43
C ILE A 56 3.54 -0.47 -5.38
N VAL A 57 3.20 -0.25 -4.12
CA VAL A 57 3.55 -1.16 -3.00
C VAL A 57 2.91 -2.52 -3.21
N TYR A 58 1.63 -2.56 -3.59
CA TYR A 58 0.92 -3.81 -3.88
C TYR A 58 1.62 -4.58 -5.01
N ARG A 59 1.89 -3.92 -6.13
CA ARG A 59 2.51 -4.56 -7.29
C ARG A 59 3.93 -5.05 -7.01
N ARG A 60 4.69 -4.31 -6.19
CA ARG A 60 6.11 -4.60 -5.92
C ARG A 60 6.33 -5.64 -4.84
N TYR A 61 5.47 -5.66 -3.81
CA TYR A 61 5.66 -6.46 -2.60
C TYR A 61 4.57 -7.50 -2.40
N PHE A 62 3.29 -7.14 -2.57
CA PHE A 62 2.19 -8.06 -2.29
C PHE A 62 1.93 -9.06 -3.42
N ARG A 63 2.03 -8.66 -4.69
CA ARG A 63 1.86 -9.59 -5.82
C ARG A 63 2.77 -10.82 -5.74
N PRO A 64 4.10 -10.71 -5.61
CA PRO A 64 4.95 -11.89 -5.51
C PRO A 64 4.70 -12.69 -4.22
N TYR A 65 4.23 -12.04 -3.16
CA TYR A 65 3.86 -12.73 -1.93
C TYR A 65 2.58 -13.56 -2.09
N ALA A 66 1.54 -13.00 -2.73
CA ALA A 66 0.29 -13.68 -3.03
C ALA A 66 0.49 -14.87 -3.98
N GLU A 67 1.33 -14.72 -4.99
CA GLU A 67 1.70 -15.81 -5.92
C GLU A 67 2.39 -16.96 -5.18
N ARG A 68 3.24 -16.68 -4.17
CA ARG A 68 3.88 -17.71 -3.35
C ARG A 68 2.90 -18.43 -2.43
N ILE A 69 1.97 -17.71 -1.80
CA ILE A 69 0.93 -18.33 -0.96
C ILE A 69 0.02 -19.24 -1.80
N ALA A 70 -0.43 -18.75 -2.97
CA ALA A 70 -1.28 -19.55 -3.86
C ALA A 70 -0.57 -20.83 -4.37
N ALA A 71 0.75 -20.75 -4.59
CA ALA A 71 1.54 -21.92 -4.95
C ALA A 71 1.64 -22.93 -3.79
N GLU A 72 1.90 -22.47 -2.56
CA GLU A 72 1.94 -23.32 -1.36
C GLU A 72 0.60 -24.00 -1.08
N GLU A 73 -0.51 -23.29 -1.22
CA GLU A 73 -1.87 -23.83 -1.08
C GLU A 73 -2.14 -24.95 -2.09
N LYS A 74 -1.72 -24.77 -3.35
CA LYS A 74 -1.86 -25.79 -4.40
C LYS A 74 -1.00 -27.02 -4.14
N THR A 75 0.22 -26.85 -3.62
CA THR A 75 1.09 -27.98 -3.24
C THR A 75 0.51 -28.78 -2.08
N MET A 76 0.00 -28.11 -1.03
CA MET A 76 -0.63 -28.77 0.10
C MET A 76 -1.90 -29.55 -0.30
N ALA A 77 -2.72 -28.97 -1.18
CA ALA A 77 -3.91 -29.65 -1.72
C ALA A 77 -3.53 -30.93 -2.50
N HIS A 78 -2.46 -30.88 -3.30
CA HIS A 78 -2.00 -32.05 -4.07
C HIS A 78 -1.45 -33.17 -3.18
N THR A 79 -0.69 -32.82 -2.13
CA THR A 79 -0.17 -33.80 -1.16
C THR A 79 -1.30 -34.49 -0.39
N GLU A 80 -2.36 -33.78 -0.03
CA GLU A 80 -3.52 -34.36 0.65
C GLU A 80 -4.30 -35.34 -0.25
N THR A 81 -4.43 -35.04 -1.55
CA THR A 81 -5.06 -35.96 -2.51
C THR A 81 -4.26 -37.23 -2.74
N ASP A 82 -2.93 -37.13 -2.91
CA ASP A 82 -2.06 -38.32 -3.10
C ASP A 82 -2.06 -39.22 -1.86
N THR A 83 -2.10 -38.62 -0.66
CA THR A 83 -2.16 -39.38 0.59
C THR A 83 -3.48 -40.16 0.71
N LYS A 84 -4.60 -39.62 0.21
CA LYS A 84 -5.90 -40.31 0.25
C LYS A 84 -6.03 -41.42 -0.79
N GLU A 85 -5.37 -41.30 -1.94
CA GLU A 85 -5.34 -42.35 -2.97
C GLU A 85 -4.35 -43.47 -2.65
N GLY A 86 -3.19 -43.17 -2.06
CA GLY A 86 -2.18 -44.17 -1.68
C GLY A 86 -2.52 -45.03 -0.45
N ILE A 87 -3.60 -44.72 0.26
CA ILE A 87 -4.11 -45.49 1.42
C ILE A 87 -5.23 -46.46 0.99
N ARG A 88 -5.66 -46.46 -0.29
CA ARG A 88 -6.64 -47.41 -0.83
C ARG A 88 -6.02 -48.66 -1.42
#